data_AF-A0A2T1DHZ2-F1
#
_entry.id   AF-A0A2T1DHZ2-F1
#
_cell.length_a   1.000
_cell.length_b   1.000
_cell.length_c   1.000
_cell.angle_alpha   90.00
_cell.angle_beta   90.00
_cell.angle_gamma   90.00
#
_symmetry.space_group_name_H-M   'P 1'
#
loop_
_entity.id
_entity.type
_entity.pdbx_description
1 polymer ?
#
loop_
_entity_poly.entity_id
_entity_poly.type
_entity_poly.pdbx_seq_one_letter_code
_entity_poly.pdbx_strand_id
1 'polypeptide(L)'
;MMSVPSLTIDTIWAILNDTLDDDIVNRLVWDCLGYRYDGAMWINEDVDPDWRSAYPQPPDFIASRPAVVKLTRSIPAENKQLLKEKLGFAGYKVGELVPRKTRRATIANWLLSYLQLNDIDD
;
A
#
# COMPACT_ATOMS: atom_id res chain seq x y z
N MET A 1 -20.18 -7.46 2.37
CA MET A 1 -18.79 -7.62 1.91
C MET A 1 -18.43 -6.36 1.15
N MET A 2 -17.51 -5.53 1.67
CA MET A 2 -16.98 -4.42 0.89
C MET A 2 -16.07 -5.02 -0.18
N SER A 3 -16.41 -4.83 -1.45
CA SER A 3 -15.55 -5.25 -2.55
C SER A 3 -14.31 -4.36 -2.55
N VAL A 4 -13.15 -4.94 -2.30
CA VAL A 4 -11.88 -4.24 -2.48
C VAL A 4 -11.75 -3.98 -3.99
N PRO A 5 -11.47 -2.74 -4.44
CA PRO A 5 -11.28 -2.46 -5.86
C PRO A 5 -10.05 -3.20 -6.37
N SER A 6 -10.00 -3.48 -7.67
CA SER A 6 -8.77 -3.97 -8.29
C SER A 6 -7.64 -2.96 -8.11
N LEU A 7 -6.42 -3.45 -7.92
CA LEU A 7 -5.25 -2.60 -7.89
C LEU A 7 -4.95 -2.12 -9.32
N THR A 8 -5.24 -0.85 -9.59
CA THR A 8 -5.02 -0.19 -10.88
C THR A 8 -4.35 1.16 -10.67
N ILE A 9 -3.92 1.81 -11.75
CA ILE A 9 -3.38 3.17 -11.68
C ILE A 9 -4.42 4.17 -11.13
N ASP A 10 -5.70 4.02 -11.48
CA ASP A 10 -6.79 4.84 -10.94
C ASP A 10 -6.95 4.65 -9.43
N THR A 11 -6.87 3.41 -8.93
CA THR A 11 -6.91 3.13 -7.49
C THR A 11 -5.73 3.79 -6.78
N ILE A 12 -4.54 3.79 -7.37
CA ILE A 12 -3.36 4.47 -6.81
C ILE A 12 -3.57 5.99 -6.76
N TRP A 13 -4.15 6.59 -7.80
CA TRP A 13 -4.53 8.01 -7.79
C TRP A 13 -5.58 8.33 -6.73
N ALA A 14 -6.56 7.46 -6.52
CA ALA A 14 -7.56 7.61 -5.47
C ALA A 14 -6.95 7.59 -4.05
N ILE A 15 -5.90 6.78 -3.86
CA ILE A 15 -5.09 6.80 -2.64
C ILE A 15 -4.39 8.15 -2.52
N LEU A 16 -3.66 8.61 -3.55
CA LEU A 16 -2.93 9.88 -3.48
C LEU A 16 -3.84 11.07 -3.21
N ASN A 17 -5.03 11.10 -3.83
CA ASN A 17 -6.01 12.18 -3.75
C ASN A 17 -6.90 12.15 -2.51
N ASP A 18 -6.74 11.16 -1.63
CA ASP A 18 -7.54 11.05 -0.42
C ASP A 18 -9.03 10.83 -0.64
N THR A 19 -9.36 10.13 -1.72
CA THR A 19 -10.74 9.76 -2.07
C THR A 19 -11.09 8.32 -1.68
N LEU A 20 -10.09 7.50 -1.35
CA LEU A 20 -10.27 6.10 -0.92
C LEU A 20 -10.21 5.96 0.60
N ASP A 21 -11.16 5.25 1.20
CA ASP A 21 -11.21 5.01 2.65
C ASP A 21 -9.98 4.26 3.17
N ASP A 22 -9.50 4.63 4.36
CA ASP A 22 -8.30 4.06 4.97
C ASP A 22 -8.38 2.54 5.13
N ASP A 23 -9.56 1.99 5.42
CA ASP A 23 -9.80 0.55 5.48
C ASP A 23 -9.60 -0.13 4.11
N ILE A 24 -10.03 0.51 3.03
CA ILE A 24 -9.86 -0.02 1.68
C ILE A 24 -8.39 0.08 1.25
N VAL A 25 -7.71 1.19 1.57
CA VAL A 25 -6.28 1.35 1.33
C VAL A 25 -5.48 0.24 2.04
N ASN A 26 -5.80 -0.02 3.30
CA ASN A 26 -5.17 -1.09 4.07
C ASN A 26 -5.44 -2.46 3.46
N ARG A 27 -6.70 -2.78 3.12
CA ARG A 27 -7.06 -4.05 2.48
C ARG A 27 -6.32 -4.31 1.18
N LEU A 28 -6.13 -3.29 0.33
CA LEU A 28 -5.32 -3.42 -0.89
C LEU A 28 -3.90 -3.88 -0.58
N VAL A 29 -3.25 -3.27 0.41
CA VAL A 29 -1.89 -3.65 0.81
C VAL A 29 -1.89 -5.06 1.41
N TRP A 30 -2.88 -5.40 2.24
CA TRP A 30 -3.01 -6.72 2.83
C TRP A 30 -3.15 -7.80 1.76
N ASP A 31 -3.99 -7.54 0.75
CA ASP A 31 -4.24 -8.47 -0.34
C ASP A 31 -2.96 -8.70 -1.17
N CYS A 32 -2.22 -7.62 -1.49
CA CYS A 32 -0.94 -7.69 -2.19
C CYS A 32 0.18 -8.34 -1.37
N LEU A 33 0.17 -8.19 -0.04
CA LEU A 33 1.11 -8.86 0.87
C LEU A 33 0.80 -10.35 1.04
N GLY A 34 -0.39 -10.81 0.68
CA GLY A 34 -0.82 -12.21 0.81
C GLY A 34 -1.67 -12.51 2.05
N TYR A 35 -2.09 -11.49 2.82
CA TYR A 35 -3.07 -11.71 3.88
C TYR A 35 -4.44 -12.03 3.27
N ARG A 36 -5.15 -12.99 3.87
CA ARG A 36 -6.51 -13.37 3.46
C ARG A 36 -7.40 -13.47 4.69
N TYR A 37 -8.66 -13.06 4.57
CA TYR A 37 -9.63 -13.23 5.65
C TYR A 37 -10.58 -14.37 5.32
N ASP A 38 -10.65 -15.39 6.20
CA ASP A 38 -11.48 -16.58 5.97
C ASP A 38 -12.92 -16.47 6.50
N GLY A 39 -13.25 -15.35 7.16
CA GLY A 39 -14.53 -15.14 7.84
C GLY A 39 -14.42 -15.13 9.36
N ALA A 40 -13.39 -15.75 9.92
CA ALA A 40 -13.16 -15.85 11.36
C ALA A 40 -11.78 -15.30 11.78
N MET A 41 -10.75 -15.50 10.96
CA MET A 41 -9.38 -15.10 11.25
C MET A 41 -8.62 -14.65 9.99
N TRP A 42 -7.49 -13.99 10.22
CA TRP A 42 -6.55 -13.64 9.17
C TRP A 42 -5.58 -14.80 8.92
N ILE A 43 -5.54 -15.26 7.67
CA ILE A 43 -4.57 -16.20 7.13
C ILE A 43 -3.40 -15.39 6.57
N ASN A 44 -2.18 -15.84 6.85
CA ASN A 44 -0.93 -15.18 6.47
C ASN A 44 0.10 -16.17 5.90
N GLU A 45 -0.37 -17.30 5.36
CA GLU A 45 0.49 -18.36 4.82
C GLU A 45 1.22 -17.93 3.54
N ASP A 46 0.57 -17.10 2.71
CA ASP A 46 1.15 -16.51 1.51
C ASP A 46 1.95 -15.22 1.78
N VAL A 47 2.02 -14.79 3.04
CA VAL A 47 2.77 -13.59 3.44
C VAL A 47 4.22 -13.95 3.63
N ASP A 48 5.10 -13.11 3.07
CA ASP A 48 6.55 -13.22 3.24
C ASP A 48 6.92 -13.45 4.73
N PRO A 49 7.81 -14.42 5.06
CA PRO A 49 8.13 -14.78 6.44
C PRO A 49 8.60 -13.60 7.31
N ASP A 50 9.34 -12.65 6.75
CA ASP A 50 9.80 -11.46 7.48
C ASP A 50 8.63 -10.53 7.83
N TRP A 51 7.58 -10.50 7.01
CA TRP A 51 6.34 -9.78 7.30
C TRP A 51 5.47 -10.53 8.30
N ARG A 52 5.23 -11.82 8.07
CA ARG A 52 4.41 -12.68 8.92
C ARG A 52 4.93 -12.75 10.36
N SER A 53 6.24 -12.84 10.55
CA SER A 53 6.87 -12.90 11.87
C SER A 53 6.71 -11.58 12.65
N ALA A 54 6.86 -10.44 11.96
CA ALA A 54 6.70 -9.12 12.58
C ALA A 54 5.22 -8.74 12.80
N TYR A 55 4.34 -9.21 11.91
CA TYR A 55 2.93 -8.89 11.88
C TYR A 55 2.09 -10.16 11.63
N PRO A 56 1.80 -10.97 12.66
CA PRO A 56 0.92 -12.13 12.51
C PRO A 56 -0.50 -11.73 12.09
N GLN A 57 -0.91 -10.52 12.44
CA GLN A 57 -2.16 -9.89 11.98
C GLN A 57 -1.81 -8.69 11.09
N PRO A 58 -2.64 -8.41 10.06
CA PRO A 58 -2.36 -7.31 9.14
C PRO A 58 -2.37 -5.97 9.89
N PRO A 59 -1.31 -5.15 9.77
CA PRO A 59 -1.23 -3.87 10.46
C PRO A 59 -2.01 -2.78 9.72
N ASP A 60 -2.43 -1.76 10.46
CA ASP A 60 -2.94 -0.52 9.89
C ASP A 60 -1.76 0.37 9.45
N PHE A 61 -1.49 0.45 8.15
CA PHE A 61 -0.44 1.28 7.58
C PHE A 61 -0.75 2.78 7.63
N ILE A 62 -2.00 3.19 7.87
CA ILE A 62 -2.34 4.61 8.00
C ILE A 62 -2.06 5.09 9.41
N ALA A 63 -2.36 4.29 10.44
CA ALA A 63 -2.10 4.64 11.83
C ALA A 63 -0.69 4.24 12.31
N SER A 64 -0.15 3.11 11.85
CA SER A 64 1.09 2.51 12.38
C SER A 64 2.33 3.01 11.65
N ARG A 65 3.09 3.90 12.29
CA ARG A 65 4.40 4.34 11.78
C ARG A 65 5.39 3.18 11.58
N PRO A 66 5.55 2.21 12.50
CA PRO A 66 6.46 1.08 12.29
C PRO A 66 6.13 0.25 11.05
N ALA A 67 4.83 0.01 10.79
CA ALA A 67 4.39 -0.77 9.62
C ALA A 67 4.74 -0.07 8.31
N VAL A 68 4.47 1.24 8.22
CA VAL A 68 4.82 2.07 7.06
C VAL A 68 6.32 2.08 6.80
N VAL A 69 7.14 2.19 7.84
CA VAL A 69 8.59 2.19 7.69
C VAL A 69 9.09 0.85 7.13
N LYS A 70 8.53 -0.28 7.59
CA LYS A 70 8.83 -1.59 7.00
C LYS A 70 8.37 -1.67 5.54
N LEU A 71 7.20 -1.09 5.23
CA LEU A 71 6.67 -1.01 3.86
C LEU A 71 7.62 -0.25 2.94
N THR A 72 8.08 0.93 3.33
CA THR A 72 9.07 1.71 2.57
C THR A 72 10.37 0.94 2.33
N ARG A 73 10.83 0.19 3.34
CA ARG A 73 12.08 -0.60 3.24
C ARG A 73 11.95 -1.79 2.29
N SER A 74 10.73 -2.30 2.09
CA SER A 74 10.47 -3.40 1.16
C SER A 74 10.43 -2.96 -0.31
N ILE A 75 10.40 -1.65 -0.60
CA ILE A 75 10.40 -1.12 -1.97
C ILE A 75 11.84 -1.23 -2.54
N PRO A 76 12.03 -1.91 -3.69
CA PRO A 76 13.32 -1.95 -4.40
C PRO A 76 13.84 -0.54 -4.69
N ALA A 77 15.17 -0.36 -4.71
CA ALA A 77 15.76 0.97 -4.90
C ALA A 77 15.34 1.64 -6.22
N GLU A 78 15.24 0.86 -7.29
CA GLU A 78 14.74 1.27 -8.61
C GLU A 78 13.29 1.76 -8.56
N ASN A 79 12.45 1.17 -7.70
CA ASN A 79 11.03 1.48 -7.63
C ASN A 79 10.69 2.65 -6.69
N LYS A 80 11.69 3.27 -6.04
CA LYS A 80 11.47 4.35 -5.07
C LYS A 80 10.97 5.65 -5.70
N GLN A 81 11.14 5.83 -7.01
CA GLN A 81 10.72 7.04 -7.72
C GLN A 81 9.54 6.81 -8.67
N LEU A 82 8.88 5.64 -8.63
CA LEU A 82 7.81 5.30 -9.57
C LEU A 82 6.64 6.29 -9.56
N LEU A 83 6.27 6.83 -8.39
CA LEU A 83 5.23 7.86 -8.33
C LEU A 83 5.53 9.05 -9.24
N LYS A 84 6.79 9.47 -9.32
CA LYS A 84 7.22 10.56 -10.19
C LYS A 84 7.36 10.09 -11.63
N GLU A 85 7.98 8.93 -11.85
CA GLU A 85 8.33 8.45 -13.19
C GLU A 85 7.12 7.94 -14.00
N LYS A 86 6.18 7.25 -13.36
CA LYS A 86 4.99 6.68 -13.99
C LYS A 86 3.78 7.60 -13.90
N LEU A 87 3.58 8.25 -12.75
CA LEU A 87 2.37 9.06 -12.50
C LEU A 87 2.61 10.56 -12.60
N GLY A 88 3.86 11.03 -12.71
CA GLY A 88 4.15 12.47 -12.67
C GLY A 88 3.84 13.13 -11.32
N PHE A 89 3.65 12.34 -10.25
CA PHE A 89 3.33 12.86 -8.93
C PHE A 89 4.58 13.50 -8.29
N ALA A 90 4.62 14.83 -8.27
CA ALA A 90 5.72 15.61 -7.72
C ALA A 90 5.69 15.75 -6.19
N GLY A 91 4.67 15.21 -5.52
CA GLY A 91 4.45 15.37 -4.08
C GLY A 91 3.28 16.29 -3.74
N TYR A 92 2.96 16.35 -2.44
CA TYR A 92 1.93 17.23 -1.91
C TYR A 92 2.44 18.67 -1.76
N LYS A 93 1.53 19.64 -1.86
CA LYS A 93 1.85 21.04 -1.54
C LYS A 93 2.19 21.19 -0.05
N VAL A 94 2.96 22.21 0.31
CA VAL A 94 3.41 22.45 1.70
C VAL A 94 2.25 22.49 2.71
N GLY A 95 1.11 23.07 2.33
CA GLY A 95 -0.09 23.12 3.19
C GLY A 95 -0.86 21.81 3.29
N GLU A 96 -0.49 20.79 2.52
CA GLU A 96 -1.16 19.48 2.47
C GLU A 96 -0.30 18.34 3.07
N LEU A 97 0.90 18.66 3.55
CA LEU A 97 1.83 17.69 4.15
C LEU A 97 1.38 17.32 5.57
N VAL A 98 0.36 16.46 5.67
CA VAL A 98 -0.07 15.85 6.93
C VAL A 98 0.42 14.40 7.03
N PRO A 99 0.72 13.88 8.24
CA PRO A 99 1.26 12.53 8.42
C PRO A 99 0.45 11.43 7.73
N ARG A 100 -0.89 11.55 7.74
CA ARG A 100 -1.80 10.62 7.06
C ARG A 100 -1.57 10.60 5.54
N LYS A 101 -1.51 11.77 4.88
CA LYS A 101 -1.24 11.88 3.43
C LYS A 101 0.16 11.35 3.08
N THR A 102 1.18 11.64 3.90
CA THR A 102 2.55 11.12 3.67
C THR A 102 2.61 9.59 3.74
N ARG A 103 1.87 8.96 4.66
CA ARG A 103 1.76 7.49 4.72
C ARG A 103 1.00 6.93 3.52
N ARG A 104 -0.06 7.61 3.08
CA ARG A 104 -0.84 7.22 1.88
C ARG A 104 0.00 7.29 0.60
N ALA A 105 0.86 8.30 0.44
CA ALA A 105 1.85 8.33 -0.63
C ALA A 105 2.88 7.19 -0.54
N THR A 106 3.30 6.80 0.66
CA THR A 106 4.18 5.63 0.84
C THR A 106 3.50 4.34 0.38
N ILE A 107 2.24 4.15 0.77
CA ILE A 107 1.43 3.00 0.37
C ILE A 107 1.24 3.00 -1.15
N ALA A 108 0.89 4.14 -1.74
CA ALA A 108 0.73 4.30 -3.18
C ALA A 108 2.01 3.91 -3.94
N ASN A 109 3.19 4.35 -3.48
CA ASN A 109 4.46 3.98 -4.11
C ASN A 109 4.75 2.47 -4.00
N TRP A 110 4.42 1.86 -2.86
CA TRP A 110 4.59 0.42 -2.67
C TRP A 110 3.66 -0.39 -3.57
N LEU A 111 2.39 0.00 -3.66
CA LEU A 111 1.41 -0.65 -4.55
C LEU A 111 1.81 -0.50 -6.03
N LEU A 112 2.32 0.66 -6.43
CA LEU A 112 2.85 0.88 -7.77
C LEU A 112 4.08 0.00 -8.06
N SER A 113 4.97 -0.15 -7.07
CA SER A 113 6.08 -1.12 -7.15
C SER A 113 5.57 -2.55 -7.27
N TYR A 114 4.50 -2.91 -6.57
CA TYR A 114 3.90 -4.25 -6.66
C TYR A 114 3.35 -4.52 -8.06
N LEU A 115 2.62 -3.57 -8.67
CA LEU A 115 2.16 -3.68 -10.05
C LEU A 115 3.34 -3.92 -11.02
N GLN A 116 4.38 -3.10 -10.92
CA GLN A 116 5.58 -3.18 -11.77
C GLN A 116 6.33 -4.52 -11.61
N LEU A 117 6.35 -5.10 -10.40
CA LEU A 117 7.04 -6.38 -10.15
C LEU A 117 6.22 -7.61 -10.57
N ASN A 118 4.90 -7.52 -10.56
CA ASN A 118 4.00 -8.62 -10.93
C ASN A 118 3.53 -8.54 -12.40
N ASP A 119 4.08 -7.59 -13.18
CA ASP A 119 3.71 -7.35 -14.58
C ASP A 119 2.19 -7.19 -14.77
N ILE A 120 1.54 -6.58 -13.76
CA ILE A 120 0.12 -6.26 -13.82
C ILE A 120 0.04 -4.95 -14.63
N ASP A 121 0.14 -5.08 -15.96
CA ASP A 121 -0.18 -4.02 -16.90
C ASP A 121 -1.71 -3.81 -16.86
N ASP A 122 -2.12 -2.61 -16.45
CA ASP A 122 -3.49 -2.11 -16.55
C ASP A 122 -3.65 -1.30 -17.84
#